data_AF-A0A3N2R5T6-F1
#
_entry.id   AF-A0A3N2R5T6-F1
#
_cell.length_a   1.000
_cell.length_b   1.000
_cell.length_c   1.000
_cell.angle_alpha   90.00
_cell.angle_beta   90.00
_cell.angle_gamma   90.00
#
_symmetry.space_group_name_H-M   'P 1'
#
loop_
_entity.id
_entity.type
_entity.pdbx_description
1 polymer ?
#
loop_
_entity_poly.entity_id
_entity_poly.type
_entity_poly.pdbx_seq_one_letter_code
_entity_poly.pdbx_strand_id
1 'polypeptide(L)'
;MTRPLALAAALLTVLPLSAIAQQMPRTPAMTQPASGDYWIDPATGCSYVRTHVPGWPPAWHLIRNGAQIGLTNARRGCAVTLRAGG
;
A
#
# COMPACT_ATOMS: atom_id res chain seq x y z
N MET A 1 58.80 44.78 16.35
CA MET A 1 58.12 43.56 15.85
C MET A 1 57.01 43.24 16.83
N THR A 2 55.72 43.28 16.41
CA THR A 2 54.57 42.49 16.91
C THR A 2 53.26 43.13 16.43
N ARG A 3 52.53 42.45 15.53
CA ARG A 3 51.15 42.76 15.12
C ARG A 3 50.20 41.99 16.05
N PRO A 4 49.10 42.57 16.58
CA PRO A 4 48.04 41.77 17.13
C PRO A 4 47.00 41.47 16.03
N LEU A 5 46.90 40.19 15.68
CA LEU A 5 45.73 39.62 15.03
C LEU A 5 44.57 39.64 16.03
N ALA A 6 43.44 40.26 15.66
CA ALA A 6 42.17 40.04 16.34
C ALA A 6 41.26 39.28 15.39
N LEU A 7 40.95 38.05 15.80
CA LEU A 7 40.17 37.06 15.08
C LEU A 7 38.75 37.56 14.80
N ALA A 8 38.33 37.49 13.54
CA ALA A 8 36.92 37.55 13.17
C ALA A 8 36.29 36.17 13.48
N ALA A 9 35.47 36.11 14.54
CA ALA A 9 34.67 34.92 14.86
C ALA A 9 33.53 34.80 13.85
N ALA A 10 33.71 33.95 12.83
CA ALA A 10 32.66 33.60 11.89
C ALA A 10 31.65 32.66 12.58
N LEU A 11 30.48 33.20 12.92
CA LEU A 11 29.32 32.45 13.42
C LEU A 11 28.78 31.56 12.29
N LEU A 12 29.11 30.27 12.33
CA LEU A 12 28.55 29.23 11.46
C LEU A 12 27.11 28.93 11.92
N THR A 13 26.12 29.53 11.27
CA THR A 13 24.71 29.18 11.45
C THR A 13 24.43 27.82 10.80
N VAL A 14 24.35 26.77 11.62
CA VAL A 14 23.92 25.44 11.18
C VAL A 14 22.41 25.47 10.96
N LEU A 15 21.98 25.45 9.69
CA LEU A 15 20.58 25.26 9.32
C LEU A 15 20.26 23.76 9.45
N PRO A 16 19.28 23.34 10.27
CA PRO A 16 18.83 21.96 10.29
C PRO A 16 18.07 21.67 8.99
N LEU A 17 18.61 20.79 8.16
CA LEU A 17 17.94 20.28 6.97
C LEU A 17 16.84 19.31 7.43
N SER A 18 15.64 19.83 7.69
CA SER A 18 14.48 19.01 8.02
C SER A 18 14.03 18.27 6.76
N ALA A 19 14.44 17.01 6.61
CA ALA A 19 13.92 16.12 5.56
C ALA A 19 12.47 15.75 5.91
N ILE A 20 11.52 16.47 5.32
CA ILE A 20 10.10 16.12 5.41
C ILE A 20 9.87 14.97 4.43
N ALA A 21 9.86 13.73 4.93
CA ALA A 21 9.37 12.60 4.15
C ALA A 21 7.89 12.90 3.83
N GLN A 22 7.57 13.11 2.56
CA GLN A 22 6.18 13.26 2.13
C GLN A 22 5.50 11.90 2.28
N GLN A 23 4.81 11.73 3.40
CA GLN A 23 3.88 10.63 3.61
C GLN A 23 2.77 10.82 2.57
N MET A 24 2.89 10.19 1.40
CA MET A 24 1.78 10.08 0.47
C MET A 24 0.61 9.50 1.25
N PRO A 25 -0.62 10.03 1.09
CA PRO A 25 -1.80 9.41 1.66
C PRO A 25 -1.81 7.96 1.18
N ARG A 26 -1.53 7.01 2.08
CA ARG A 26 -1.82 5.62 1.79
C ARG A 26 -3.33 5.59 1.60
N THR A 27 -3.76 5.43 0.36
CA THR A 27 -5.13 4.99 0.05
C THR A 27 -5.44 3.90 1.06
N PRO A 28 -6.58 3.94 1.78
CA PRO A 28 -6.91 2.89 2.72
C PRO A 28 -6.78 1.58 1.97
N ALA A 29 -5.78 0.77 2.33
CA ALA A 29 -5.59 -0.54 1.75
C ALA A 29 -6.84 -1.30 2.12
N MET A 30 -7.76 -1.44 1.18
CA MET A 30 -9.00 -2.14 1.41
C MET A 30 -8.60 -3.55 1.82
N THR A 31 -8.77 -3.84 3.10
CA THR A 31 -8.16 -5.02 3.70
C THR A 31 -9.06 -6.18 3.31
N GLN A 32 -8.59 -6.94 2.32
CA GLN A 32 -9.22 -8.20 1.95
C GLN A 32 -9.34 -9.06 3.20
N PRO A 33 -10.42 -9.85 3.35
CA PRO A 33 -10.56 -10.72 4.50
C PRO A 33 -9.41 -11.74 4.56
N ALA A 34 -8.95 -12.03 5.78
CA ALA A 34 -7.85 -12.97 6.01
C ALA A 34 -8.24 -14.43 5.73
N SER A 35 -9.54 -14.75 5.79
CA SER A 35 -10.12 -16.08 5.68
C SER A 35 -11.44 -16.07 4.89
N GLY A 36 -11.95 -17.27 4.60
CA GLY A 36 -13.16 -17.49 3.80
C GLY A 36 -12.85 -18.06 2.41
N ASP A 37 -13.83 -18.72 1.81
CA ASP A 37 -13.69 -19.29 0.46
C ASP A 37 -14.00 -18.25 -0.63
N TYR A 38 -15.01 -17.41 -0.38
CA TYR A 38 -15.48 -16.37 -1.29
C TYR A 38 -15.56 -15.02 -0.60
N TRP A 39 -15.35 -13.96 -1.37
CA TRP A 39 -15.47 -12.58 -0.90
C TRP A 39 -15.99 -11.68 -2.00
N ILE A 40 -16.96 -10.83 -1.67
CA ILE A 40 -17.41 -9.73 -2.52
C ILE A 40 -16.79 -8.46 -1.95
N ASP A 41 -15.93 -7.83 -2.74
CA ASP A 41 -15.35 -6.54 -2.38
C ASP A 41 -16.47 -5.49 -2.28
N PRO A 42 -16.71 -4.88 -1.12
CA PRO A 42 -17.81 -3.94 -0.94
C PRO A 42 -17.64 -2.63 -1.72
N ALA A 43 -16.41 -2.23 -2.08
CA ALA A 43 -16.20 -0.99 -2.83
C ALA A 43 -16.25 -1.19 -4.34
N THR A 44 -15.71 -2.32 -4.82
CA THR A 44 -15.71 -2.60 -6.26
C THR A 44 -16.88 -3.47 -6.70
N GLY A 45 -17.53 -4.16 -5.77
CA GLY A 45 -18.55 -5.17 -6.06
C GLY A 45 -17.99 -6.39 -6.80
N CYS A 46 -16.68 -6.57 -6.89
CA CYS A 46 -16.06 -7.70 -7.59
C CYS A 46 -16.01 -8.92 -6.66
N SER A 47 -16.30 -10.10 -7.21
CA SER A 47 -16.27 -11.36 -6.46
C SER A 47 -14.93 -12.09 -6.64
N TYR A 48 -14.41 -12.63 -5.55
CA TYR A 48 -13.13 -13.34 -5.51
C TYR A 48 -13.25 -14.68 -4.80
N VAL A 49 -12.38 -15.61 -5.17
CA VAL A 49 -12.14 -16.88 -4.48
C VAL A 49 -10.77 -16.87 -3.80
N ARG A 50 -10.68 -17.37 -2.58
CA ARG A 50 -9.42 -17.47 -1.85
C ARG A 50 -8.65 -18.70 -2.31
N THR A 51 -7.37 -18.52 -2.54
CA THR A 51 -6.42 -19.59 -2.82
C THR A 51 -5.29 -19.51 -1.80
N HIS A 52 -4.85 -20.66 -1.32
CA HIS A 52 -3.75 -20.76 -0.38
C HIS A 52 -3.09 -22.13 -0.54
N VAL A 53 -1.78 -22.12 -0.71
CA VAL A 53 -0.96 -23.32 -0.72
C VAL A 53 0.17 -23.15 0.31
N PRO A 54 0.59 -24.21 1.01
CA PRO A 54 1.68 -24.12 1.97
C PRO A 54 2.95 -23.53 1.35
N GLY A 55 3.59 -22.61 2.07
CA GLY A 55 4.81 -21.92 1.60
C GLY A 55 4.56 -20.69 0.72
N TRP A 56 3.31 -20.34 0.41
CA TRP A 56 2.97 -19.14 -0.36
C TRP A 56 1.93 -18.27 0.35
N PRO A 57 2.00 -16.92 0.23
CA PRO A 57 0.98 -16.05 0.77
C PRO A 57 -0.39 -16.32 0.14
N PRO A 58 -1.48 -16.22 0.91
CA PRO A 58 -2.83 -16.37 0.36
C PRO A 58 -3.13 -15.26 -0.66
N ALA A 59 -3.91 -15.61 -1.68
CA ALA A 59 -4.34 -14.70 -2.72
C ALA A 59 -5.81 -14.88 -3.05
N TRP A 60 -6.44 -13.78 -3.44
CA TRP A 60 -7.82 -13.70 -3.88
C TRP A 60 -7.85 -13.57 -5.41
N HIS A 61 -8.50 -14.51 -6.10
CA HIS A 61 -8.60 -14.54 -7.56
C HIS A 61 -10.00 -14.16 -8.04
N LEU A 62 -10.07 -13.32 -9.07
CA LEU A 62 -11.32 -12.82 -9.63
C LEU A 62 -12.19 -13.96 -10.20
N ILE A 63 -13.45 -13.97 -9.80
CA ILE A 63 -14.47 -14.84 -10.38
C ILE A 63 -15.12 -14.12 -11.56
N ARG A 64 -14.99 -14.68 -12.77
CA ARG A 64 -15.50 -14.02 -14.00
C ARG A 64 -17.03 -14.03 -14.09
N ASN A 65 -17.65 -15.19 -13.87
CA ASN A 65 -19.10 -15.41 -14.04
C ASN A 65 -19.79 -15.74 -12.72
N GLY A 66 -19.53 -14.94 -11.67
CA GLY A 66 -20.03 -15.21 -10.32
C GLY A 66 -21.55 -15.35 -10.21
N ALA A 67 -22.32 -14.72 -11.10
CA ALA A 67 -23.78 -14.80 -11.09
C ALA A 67 -24.31 -16.23 -11.22
N GLN A 68 -23.56 -17.13 -11.87
CA GLN A 68 -23.94 -18.54 -12.01
C GLN A 68 -23.90 -19.31 -10.68
N ILE A 69 -23.24 -18.75 -9.66
CA ILE A 69 -23.10 -19.32 -8.30
C ILE A 69 -23.61 -18.36 -7.22
N GLY A 70 -24.46 -17.40 -7.57
CA GLY A 70 -25.03 -16.43 -6.61
C GLY A 70 -24.10 -15.30 -6.17
N LEU A 71 -22.99 -15.09 -6.88
CA LEU A 71 -22.03 -14.00 -6.67
C LEU A 71 -22.16 -12.93 -7.76
N THR A 72 -21.27 -11.93 -7.78
CA THR A 72 -21.25 -10.88 -8.81
C THR A 72 -20.35 -11.27 -9.99
N ASN A 73 -20.74 -10.86 -11.21
CA ASN A 73 -19.88 -11.01 -12.40
C ASN A 73 -18.73 -10.00 -12.40
N ALA A 74 -17.60 -10.41 -12.97
CA ALA A 74 -16.49 -9.51 -13.23
C ALA A 74 -16.87 -8.42 -14.23
N ARG A 75 -16.27 -7.25 -14.06
CA ARG A 75 -16.44 -6.09 -14.93
C ARG A 75 -15.11 -5.36 -15.15
N ARG A 76 -15.09 -4.42 -16.07
CA ARG A 76 -13.94 -3.53 -16.27
C ARG A 76 -13.64 -2.82 -14.94
N GLY A 77 -12.39 -2.89 -14.49
CA GLY A 77 -11.93 -2.33 -13.21
C GLY A 77 -11.76 -3.34 -12.08
N CYS A 78 -12.24 -4.59 -12.22
CA CYS A 78 -11.90 -5.64 -11.27
C CYS A 78 -10.44 -6.08 -11.45
N ALA A 79 -9.66 -6.09 -10.36
CA ALA A 79 -8.33 -6.67 -10.37
C ALA A 79 -8.43 -8.18 -10.59
N VAL A 80 -7.55 -8.77 -11.39
CA VAL A 80 -7.58 -10.22 -11.65
C VAL A 80 -7.11 -11.02 -10.43
N THR A 81 -6.18 -10.47 -9.67
CA THR A 81 -5.63 -11.09 -8.47
C THR A 81 -5.31 -10.02 -7.44
N LEU A 82 -5.65 -10.34 -6.20
CA LEU A 82 -5.43 -9.52 -5.02
C LEU A 82 -4.57 -10.34 -4.06
N ARG A 83 -3.36 -9.86 -3.76
CA ARG A 83 -2.48 -10.54 -2.79
C ARG A 83 -2.82 -10.05 -1.40
N ALA A 84 -2.93 -10.95 -0.44
CA ALA A 84 -3.11 -10.57 0.96
C ALA A 84 -1.81 -9.92 1.46
N GLY A 85 -1.81 -8.59 1.53
CA GLY A 85 -0.78 -7.79 2.19
C GLY A 85 0.56 -7.69 1.45
N GLY A 86 0.74 -6.55 0.77
CA GLY A 86 1.99 -5.78 0.80
C GLY A 86 1.67 -4.42 1.39
#